data_AF-A0A7Y1PXT0-F1
#
_entry.id   AF-A0A7Y1PXT0-F1
#
_cell.length_a   1.000
_cell.length_b   1.000
_cell.length_c   1.000
_cell.angle_alpha   90.00
_cell.angle_beta   90.00
_cell.angle_gamma   90.00
#
_symmetry.space_group_name_H-M   'P 1'
#
loop_
_entity.id
_entity.type
_entity.pdbx_description
1 polymer ?
#
loop_
_entity_poly.entity_id
_entity_poly.type
_entity_poly.pdbx_seq_one_letter_code
_entity_poly.pdbx_strand_id
1 'polypeptide(L)'
;MSITAPGSTTHSFYPPHINNDTSASERTSRTKRGIADTSKRWPDGIVTVALDLKDQKSKALVVDALREWAHHTPGLQFRVVDGKEGDIRISDDEGFNGNWSAIGTDAKKIPLHEPTMHLNRSDDSKGFRRTALHEIGHALGLEHEHQHPEHDINWKESSVYKAFEQDDNWDEEDVYNNLFKLPTGNDLLITSYDRRSIMHYPIHPSATKDRRGVPANDSLSEGDKEIIRKLYTPKRFGG
;
A
#
# COMPACT_ATOMS: atom_id res chain seq x y z
N MET A 1 -4.70 0.84 -20.78
CA MET A 1 -5.30 1.63 -19.69
C MET A 1 -4.24 1.67 -18.59
N SER A 2 -3.52 2.77 -18.52
CA SER A 2 -2.47 2.97 -17.53
C SER A 2 -3.14 3.28 -16.20
N ILE A 3 -2.92 2.44 -15.19
CA ILE A 3 -3.37 2.71 -13.83
C ILE A 3 -2.30 3.61 -13.23
N THR A 4 -2.50 4.92 -13.31
CA THR A 4 -1.66 5.90 -12.63
C THR A 4 -2.05 5.85 -11.15
N ALA A 5 -1.36 5.05 -10.35
CA ALA A 5 -1.47 5.16 -8.90
C ALA A 5 -0.74 6.44 -8.45
N PRO A 6 -1.22 7.10 -7.37
CA PRO A 6 -0.91 8.49 -7.10
C PRO A 6 0.58 8.74 -6.87
N GLY A 7 1.04 9.79 -7.55
CA GLY A 7 2.14 10.62 -7.08
C GLY A 7 2.00 10.89 -5.59
N SER A 8 2.96 10.48 -4.76
CA SER A 8 3.04 11.00 -3.39
C SER A 8 3.58 12.44 -3.48
N THR A 9 2.73 13.34 -3.94
CA THR A 9 2.93 14.79 -3.89
C THR A 9 2.55 15.22 -2.48
N THR A 10 3.30 16.15 -1.90
CA THR A 10 2.99 16.71 -0.57
C THR A 10 1.70 17.55 -0.65
N HIS A 11 0.52 16.95 -0.49
CA HIS A 11 -0.74 17.71 -0.63
C HIS A 11 -1.15 18.47 0.64
N SER A 12 -1.99 19.50 0.47
CA SER A 12 -2.52 20.33 1.57
C SER A 12 -3.33 19.56 2.64
N PHE A 13 -3.71 18.31 2.34
CA PHE A 13 -4.44 17.39 3.21
C PHE A 13 -3.61 16.16 3.62
N TYR A 14 -2.29 16.23 3.43
CA TYR A 14 -1.33 15.25 3.92
C TYR A 14 -0.25 16.03 4.66
N PRO A 15 -0.12 15.88 5.98
CA PRO A 15 0.78 16.73 6.73
C PRO A 15 2.24 16.51 6.28
N PRO A 16 3.05 17.57 6.17
CA PRO A 16 4.49 17.41 6.23
C PRO A 16 4.85 16.75 7.56
N HIS A 17 5.84 15.87 7.51
CA HIS A 17 6.34 15.07 8.63
C HIS A 17 6.48 15.89 9.92
N ILE A 18 5.68 15.55 10.94
CA ILE A 18 5.89 16.00 12.31
C ILE A 18 6.17 14.76 13.17
N ASN A 19 7.41 14.67 13.65
CA ASN A 19 7.77 13.79 14.77
C ASN A 19 7.12 14.33 16.03
N ASN A 20 6.45 13.48 16.81
CA ASN A 20 6.38 13.67 18.26
C ASN A 20 6.06 12.36 19.00
N ASP A 21 6.92 12.08 19.98
CA ASP A 21 6.66 11.20 21.12
C ASP A 21 5.47 11.72 21.95
N THR A 22 4.64 10.84 22.53
CA THR A 22 4.63 10.50 23.99
C THR A 22 3.36 9.70 24.37
N SER A 23 3.58 8.62 25.12
CA SER A 23 2.78 7.93 26.16
C SER A 23 1.28 7.57 26.02
N ALA A 24 1.07 6.26 25.93
CA ALA A 24 0.05 5.34 26.47
C ALA A 24 -1.13 5.83 27.35
N SER A 25 -2.33 5.28 27.10
CA SER A 25 -3.13 4.55 28.11
C SER A 25 -4.27 3.70 27.50
N GLU A 26 -4.29 2.43 27.95
CA GLU A 26 -5.36 1.44 28.16
C GLU A 26 -6.39 0.96 27.11
N ARG A 27 -6.27 -0.36 26.84
CA ARG A 27 -7.27 -1.45 26.80
C ARG A 27 -8.50 -1.32 25.89
N THR A 28 -8.47 -2.10 24.80
CA THR A 28 -9.25 -3.34 24.67
C THR A 28 -8.69 -4.15 23.49
N SER A 29 -8.45 -5.44 23.71
CA SER A 29 -8.09 -6.38 22.65
C SER A 29 -9.29 -6.60 21.74
N ARG A 30 -9.30 -5.96 20.56
CA ARG A 30 -10.26 -6.22 19.48
C ARG A 30 -9.46 -6.47 18.19
N THR A 31 -9.81 -7.58 17.54
CA THR A 31 -9.16 -8.12 16.34
C THR A 31 -9.20 -7.12 15.19
N LYS A 32 -8.03 -6.83 14.62
CA LYS A 32 -7.77 -5.77 13.61
C LYS A 32 -7.54 -6.43 12.26
N ARG A 33 -7.93 -5.79 11.14
CA ARG A 33 -8.09 -6.47 9.85
C ARG A 33 -8.08 -5.49 8.62
N GLY A 34 -8.06 -5.95 7.35
CA GLY A 34 -8.02 -5.15 6.09
C GLY A 34 -8.69 -5.75 4.82
N ILE A 35 -8.33 -5.29 3.59
CA ILE A 35 -8.92 -5.72 2.28
C ILE A 35 -7.90 -6.35 1.32
N ALA A 36 -8.28 -7.42 0.60
CA ALA A 36 -7.48 -8.01 -0.48
C ALA A 36 -8.34 -8.61 -1.62
N ASP A 37 -7.84 -8.57 -2.85
CA ASP A 37 -8.46 -9.25 -4.00
C ASP A 37 -7.80 -10.63 -4.22
N THR A 38 -8.56 -11.70 -3.93
CA THR A 38 -8.05 -13.07 -4.01
C THR A 38 -7.82 -13.55 -5.44
N SER A 39 -8.44 -12.92 -6.45
CA SER A 39 -8.19 -13.23 -7.87
C SER A 39 -6.82 -12.76 -8.34
N LYS A 40 -6.24 -11.77 -7.65
CA LYS A 40 -4.92 -11.19 -7.93
C LYS A 40 -3.81 -11.80 -7.07
N ARG A 41 -4.12 -12.79 -6.24
CA ARG A 41 -3.15 -13.47 -5.38
C ARG A 41 -2.07 -14.17 -6.21
N TRP A 42 -0.80 -14.06 -5.79
CA TRP A 42 0.27 -14.88 -6.36
C TRP A 42 0.04 -16.37 -6.09
N PRO A 43 0.31 -17.28 -7.05
CA PRO A 43 0.35 -18.71 -6.77
C PRO A 43 1.38 -19.04 -5.67
N ASP A 44 1.14 -20.11 -4.93
CA ASP A 44 2.12 -20.59 -3.93
C ASP A 44 3.44 -20.93 -4.63
N GLY A 45 4.56 -20.56 -4.01
CA GLY A 45 5.90 -20.78 -4.56
C GLY A 45 6.78 -19.54 -4.55
N ILE A 46 7.65 -19.43 -5.55
CA ILE A 46 8.66 -18.38 -5.63
C ILE A 46 8.12 -17.18 -6.41
N VAL A 47 8.19 -16.00 -5.81
CA VAL A 47 8.00 -14.71 -6.49
C VAL A 47 9.36 -14.02 -6.60
N THR A 48 9.75 -13.67 -7.83
CA THR A 48 11.03 -12.99 -8.10
C THR A 48 10.85 -11.48 -8.00
N VAL A 49 11.59 -10.83 -7.10
CA VAL A 49 11.58 -9.38 -6.90
C VAL A 49 12.86 -8.79 -7.47
N ALA A 50 12.73 -8.04 -8.55
CA ALA A 50 13.84 -7.36 -9.23
C ALA A 50 14.00 -5.94 -8.68
N LEU A 51 15.22 -5.58 -8.29
CA LEU A 51 15.56 -4.27 -7.75
C LEU A 51 16.39 -3.47 -8.75
N ASP A 52 15.75 -2.52 -9.41
CA ASP A 52 16.36 -1.51 -10.27
C ASP A 52 16.39 -0.14 -9.56
N LEU A 53 17.03 -0.13 -8.39
CA LEU A 53 17.23 1.07 -7.56
C LEU A 53 18.69 1.53 -7.65
N LYS A 54 18.95 2.84 -7.65
CA LYS A 54 20.31 3.37 -7.82
C LYS A 54 21.24 3.04 -6.66
N ASP A 55 20.78 3.18 -5.43
CA ASP A 55 21.64 3.12 -4.26
C ASP A 55 21.39 1.88 -3.37
N GLN A 56 22.43 1.44 -2.68
CA GLN A 56 22.40 0.23 -1.85
C GLN A 56 21.55 0.39 -0.59
N LYS A 57 21.38 1.62 -0.09
CA LYS A 57 20.58 1.90 1.10
C LYS A 57 19.10 1.70 0.79
N SER A 58 18.61 2.23 -0.33
CA SER A 58 17.25 2.01 -0.82
C SER A 58 16.96 0.53 -1.07
N LYS A 59 17.90 -0.20 -1.73
CA LYS A 59 17.79 -1.67 -1.88
C LYS A 59 17.66 -2.38 -0.54
N ALA A 60 18.50 -2.03 0.43
CA ALA A 60 18.45 -2.64 1.76
C ALA A 60 17.11 -2.36 2.48
N LEU A 61 16.56 -1.16 2.37
CA LEU A 61 15.26 -0.79 2.97
C LEU A 61 14.09 -1.54 2.31
N VAL A 62 14.10 -1.69 0.98
CA VAL A 62 13.10 -2.50 0.26
C VAL A 62 13.18 -3.97 0.67
N VAL A 63 14.40 -4.53 0.75
CA VAL A 63 14.60 -5.91 1.20
C VAL A 63 14.14 -6.10 2.65
N ASP A 64 14.37 -5.13 3.52
CA ASP A 64 13.91 -5.18 4.91
C ASP A 64 12.37 -5.15 5.02
N ALA A 65 11.71 -4.27 4.26
CA ALA A 65 10.25 -4.24 4.17
C ALA A 65 9.67 -5.55 3.58
N LEU A 66 10.31 -6.11 2.54
CA LEU A 66 9.92 -7.38 1.93
C LEU A 66 10.05 -8.55 2.91
N ARG A 67 11.11 -8.57 3.73
CA ARG A 67 11.31 -9.58 4.78
C ARG A 67 10.20 -9.52 5.83
N GLU A 68 9.76 -8.32 6.21
CA GLU A 68 8.66 -8.16 7.17
C GLU A 68 7.37 -8.81 6.65
N TRP A 69 7.02 -8.60 5.38
CA TRP A 69 5.91 -9.29 4.74
C TRP A 69 6.13 -10.81 4.62
N ALA A 70 7.35 -11.24 4.29
CA ALA A 70 7.70 -12.66 4.11
C ALA A 70 7.43 -13.50 5.37
N HIS A 71 7.57 -12.92 6.57
CA HIS A 71 7.23 -13.60 7.83
C HIS A 71 5.74 -13.93 7.97
N HIS A 72 4.89 -13.34 7.14
CA HIS A 72 3.44 -13.43 7.22
C HIS A 72 2.80 -14.03 5.95
N THR A 73 3.61 -14.42 4.96
CA THR A 73 3.16 -15.06 3.71
C THR A 73 3.70 -16.48 3.57
N PRO A 74 3.27 -17.45 4.40
CA PRO A 74 3.87 -18.80 4.42
C PRO A 74 3.72 -19.57 3.09
N GLY A 75 2.78 -19.20 2.22
CA GLY A 75 2.64 -19.76 0.87
C GLY A 75 3.65 -19.22 -0.15
N LEU A 76 4.41 -18.16 0.17
CA LEU A 76 5.35 -17.51 -0.74
C LEU A 76 6.79 -17.62 -0.25
N GLN A 77 7.70 -17.68 -1.22
CA GLN A 77 9.13 -17.46 -1.05
C GLN A 77 9.55 -16.32 -1.98
N PHE A 78 10.37 -15.40 -1.49
CA PHE A 78 10.83 -14.28 -2.30
C PHE A 78 12.27 -14.50 -2.74
N ARG A 79 12.49 -14.44 -4.05
CA ARG A 79 13.84 -14.42 -4.64
C ARG A 79 14.16 -13.00 -5.07
N VAL A 80 15.05 -12.34 -4.35
CA VAL A 80 15.50 -10.99 -4.69
C VAL A 80 16.66 -11.06 -5.67
N VAL A 81 16.57 -10.29 -6.76
CA VAL A 81 17.61 -10.16 -7.78
C VAL A 81 17.87 -8.69 -8.10
N ASP A 82 19.09 -8.38 -8.52
CA ASP A 82 19.39 -7.06 -9.08
C ASP A 82 18.96 -6.98 -10.54
N GLY A 83 18.50 -5.80 -10.97
CA GLY A 83 18.13 -5.51 -12.35
C GLY A 83 16.63 -5.44 -12.58
N LYS A 84 16.22 -5.63 -13.83
CA LYS A 84 14.87 -5.33 -14.32
C LYS A 84 14.00 -6.57 -14.57
N GLU A 85 14.54 -7.77 -14.39
CA GLU A 85 13.83 -9.00 -14.75
C GLU A 85 13.30 -9.71 -13.50
N GLY A 86 11.97 -9.81 -13.40
CA GLY A 86 11.28 -10.46 -12.29
C GLY A 86 9.76 -10.34 -12.39
N ASP A 87 9.08 -10.98 -11.44
CA ASP A 87 7.63 -10.94 -11.29
C ASP A 87 7.18 -9.57 -10.77
N ILE A 88 7.88 -9.06 -9.75
CA ILE A 88 7.74 -7.70 -9.22
C ILE A 88 9.02 -6.93 -9.60
N ARG A 89 8.88 -5.85 -10.37
CA ARG A 89 10.00 -5.03 -10.88
C ARG A 89 9.94 -3.64 -10.25
N ILE A 90 10.83 -3.39 -9.29
CA ILE A 90 10.86 -2.15 -8.50
C ILE A 90 11.90 -1.19 -9.08
N SER A 91 11.47 0.01 -9.45
CA SER A 91 12.34 1.04 -10.02
C SER A 91 12.27 2.35 -9.23
N ASP A 92 13.35 3.13 -9.28
CA ASP A 92 13.42 4.53 -8.81
C ASP A 92 13.73 5.53 -9.93
N ASP A 93 13.41 5.15 -11.17
CA ASP A 93 13.65 5.96 -12.36
C ASP A 93 12.88 7.29 -12.29
N GLU A 94 13.62 8.39 -12.30
CA GLU A 94 13.11 9.77 -12.21
C GLU A 94 12.22 10.17 -13.41
N GLY A 95 12.15 9.34 -14.46
CA GLY A 95 11.17 9.48 -15.53
C GLY A 95 9.73 9.16 -15.08
N PHE A 96 9.56 8.49 -13.94
CA PHE A 96 8.26 8.29 -13.29
C PHE A 96 8.13 9.21 -12.07
N ASN A 97 6.89 9.54 -11.74
CA ASN A 97 6.55 10.31 -10.55
C ASN A 97 5.67 9.47 -9.63
N GLY A 98 6.00 9.46 -8.35
CA GLY A 98 5.14 8.90 -7.32
C GLY A 98 5.62 7.63 -6.67
N ASN A 99 4.80 7.12 -5.76
CA ASN A 99 4.99 5.79 -5.21
C ASN A 99 3.76 4.98 -5.58
N TRP A 100 3.98 3.86 -6.24
CA TRP A 100 2.88 3.04 -6.72
C TRP A 100 3.32 1.61 -6.94
N SER A 101 2.34 0.71 -6.93
CA SER A 101 2.52 -0.68 -7.33
C SER A 101 1.29 -1.19 -8.06
N ALA A 102 1.51 -2.09 -9.01
CA ALA A 102 0.47 -3.00 -9.48
C ALA A 102 -0.04 -3.87 -8.32
N ILE A 103 -1.31 -4.26 -8.40
CA ILE A 103 -1.97 -5.04 -7.35
C ILE A 103 -1.79 -6.53 -7.65
N GLY A 104 -1.01 -7.23 -6.82
CA GLY A 104 -0.80 -8.67 -6.96
C GLY A 104 -0.32 -9.07 -8.36
N THR A 105 -0.96 -10.09 -8.93
CA THR A 105 -0.64 -10.63 -10.27
C THR A 105 -1.03 -9.71 -11.42
N ASP A 106 -1.67 -8.55 -11.18
CA ASP A 106 -1.82 -7.54 -12.23
C ASP A 106 -0.45 -7.08 -12.77
N ALA A 107 0.61 -7.23 -11.98
CA ALA A 107 2.00 -7.08 -12.41
C ALA A 107 2.34 -7.89 -13.68
N LYS A 108 1.69 -9.03 -13.92
CA LYS A 108 1.90 -9.87 -15.11
C LYS A 108 1.28 -9.28 -16.39
N LYS A 109 0.38 -8.31 -16.25
CA LYS A 109 -0.25 -7.61 -17.38
C LYS A 109 0.59 -6.42 -17.87
N ILE A 110 1.58 -5.99 -17.07
CA ILE A 110 2.50 -4.89 -17.40
C ILE A 110 3.61 -5.41 -18.31
N PRO A 111 3.95 -4.70 -19.41
CA PRO A 111 5.05 -5.08 -20.30
C PRO A 111 6.35 -5.38 -19.55
N LEU A 112 7.08 -6.41 -19.98
CA LEU A 112 8.28 -6.91 -19.27
C LEU A 112 9.39 -5.87 -19.08
N HIS A 113 9.43 -4.83 -19.92
CA HIS A 113 10.43 -3.77 -19.88
C HIS A 113 10.01 -2.57 -19.01
N GLU A 114 8.78 -2.53 -18.52
CA GLU A 114 8.24 -1.47 -17.65
C GLU A 114 8.24 -1.94 -16.19
N PRO A 115 8.47 -1.04 -15.22
CA PRO A 115 8.37 -1.38 -13.80
C PRO A 115 6.93 -1.76 -13.41
N THR A 116 6.80 -2.63 -12.41
CA THR A 116 5.49 -2.95 -11.80
C THR A 116 5.28 -2.22 -10.49
N MET A 117 6.33 -1.61 -9.96
CA MET A 117 6.33 -0.77 -8.77
C MET A 117 7.37 0.34 -8.96
N HIS A 118 7.01 1.54 -8.54
CA HIS A 118 7.93 2.67 -8.51
C HIS A 118 8.00 3.26 -7.10
N LEU A 119 9.21 3.62 -6.68
CA LEU A 119 9.47 4.30 -5.42
C LEU A 119 10.31 5.56 -5.70
N ASN A 120 9.78 6.72 -5.34
CA ASN A 120 10.53 7.96 -5.37
C ASN A 120 11.77 7.85 -4.46
N ARG A 121 12.92 8.28 -4.96
CA ARG A 121 14.15 8.40 -4.16
C ARG A 121 13.90 9.34 -2.98
N SER A 122 14.45 8.99 -1.82
CA SER A 122 14.32 9.80 -0.61
C SER A 122 15.50 9.57 0.33
N ASP A 123 16.00 10.66 0.92
CA ASP A 123 17.00 10.58 1.99
C ASP A 123 16.39 10.16 3.34
N ASP A 124 15.08 10.41 3.53
CA ASP A 124 14.33 9.96 4.70
C ASP A 124 14.15 8.43 4.65
N SER A 125 14.99 7.74 5.40
CA SER A 125 15.02 6.27 5.43
C SER A 125 13.76 5.68 6.06
N LYS A 126 13.18 6.39 7.04
CA LYS A 126 11.98 5.94 7.74
C LYS A 126 10.78 6.08 6.82
N GLY A 127 10.61 7.24 6.20
CA GLY A 127 9.57 7.50 5.21
C GLY A 127 9.67 6.57 4.00
N PHE A 128 10.87 6.38 3.44
CA PHE A 128 11.09 5.48 2.32
C PHE A 128 10.74 4.03 2.66
N ARG A 129 11.19 3.51 3.81
CA ARG A 129 10.86 2.15 4.25
C ARG A 129 9.35 1.97 4.46
N ARG A 130 8.69 2.94 5.08
CA ARG A 130 7.23 2.94 5.24
C ARG A 130 6.52 2.83 3.89
N THR A 131 6.92 3.67 2.93
CA THR A 131 6.37 3.66 1.58
C THR A 131 6.62 2.31 0.90
N ALA A 132 7.84 1.78 0.96
CA ALA A 132 8.14 0.45 0.43
C ALA A 132 7.26 -0.64 1.08
N LEU A 133 7.03 -0.56 2.39
CA LEU A 133 6.16 -1.50 3.11
C LEU A 133 4.71 -1.43 2.59
N HIS A 134 4.20 -0.24 2.32
CA HIS A 134 2.88 -0.01 1.73
C HIS A 134 2.79 -0.56 0.29
N GLU A 135 3.71 -0.17 -0.59
CA GLU A 135 3.70 -0.59 -2.00
C GLU A 135 3.88 -2.10 -2.15
N ILE A 136 4.69 -2.73 -1.30
CA ILE A 136 4.80 -4.20 -1.28
C ILE A 136 3.47 -4.84 -0.87
N GLY A 137 2.70 -4.22 0.03
CA GLY A 137 1.34 -4.68 0.35
C GLY A 137 0.45 -4.75 -0.89
N HIS A 138 0.46 -3.72 -1.73
CA HIS A 138 -0.21 -3.74 -3.04
C HIS A 138 0.34 -4.82 -3.96
N ALA A 139 1.66 -4.94 -4.08
CA ALA A 139 2.29 -5.99 -4.89
C ALA A 139 1.91 -7.41 -4.44
N LEU A 140 1.48 -7.58 -3.18
CA LEU A 140 0.96 -8.83 -2.63
C LEU A 140 -0.57 -8.98 -2.75
N GLY A 141 -1.28 -8.00 -3.28
CA GLY A 141 -2.71 -8.04 -3.56
C GLY A 141 -3.60 -7.38 -2.51
N LEU A 142 -3.04 -6.59 -1.58
CA LEU A 142 -3.82 -5.79 -0.66
C LEU A 142 -4.33 -4.51 -1.33
N GLU A 143 -5.54 -4.11 -0.95
CA GLU A 143 -6.17 -2.85 -1.37
C GLU A 143 -6.05 -1.80 -0.25
N HIS A 144 -6.37 -0.54 -0.52
CA HIS A 144 -6.27 0.49 0.52
C HIS A 144 -7.32 0.33 1.63
N GLU A 145 -6.88 0.56 2.87
CA GLU A 145 -7.71 0.41 4.04
C GLU A 145 -8.79 1.51 4.17
N HIS A 146 -8.52 2.71 3.63
CA HIS A 146 -9.50 3.79 3.63
C HIS A 146 -10.70 3.52 2.69
N GLN A 147 -10.56 2.56 1.76
CA GLN A 147 -11.64 2.10 0.88
C GLN A 147 -12.37 0.88 1.48
N HIS A 148 -12.18 0.61 2.78
CA HIS A 148 -12.91 -0.44 3.48
C HIS A 148 -14.39 -0.06 3.63
N PRO A 149 -15.35 -0.96 3.31
CA PRO A 149 -16.78 -0.62 3.34
C PRO A 149 -17.30 -0.21 4.72
N GLU A 150 -16.62 -0.65 5.79
CA GLU A 150 -16.90 -0.27 7.19
C GLU A 150 -15.98 0.83 7.74
N HIS A 151 -15.27 1.60 6.90
CA HIS A 151 -14.42 2.69 7.38
C HIS A 151 -15.23 3.71 8.18
N ASP A 152 -14.64 4.31 9.21
CA ASP A 152 -15.30 5.32 10.05
C ASP A 152 -14.94 6.77 9.67
N ILE A 153 -14.35 6.96 8.49
CA ILE A 153 -13.90 8.27 7.99
C ILE A 153 -15.12 9.15 7.65
N ASN A 154 -15.23 10.27 8.35
CA ASN A 154 -16.28 11.26 8.14
C ASN A 154 -15.82 12.32 7.13
N TRP A 155 -15.75 11.93 5.85
CA TRP A 155 -15.20 12.77 4.79
C TRP A 155 -15.91 14.13 4.65
N LYS A 156 -15.09 15.17 4.46
CA LYS A 156 -15.52 16.47 3.96
C LYS A 156 -15.29 16.52 2.45
N GLU A 157 -16.04 15.70 1.71
CA GLU A 157 -15.83 15.40 0.29
C GLU A 157 -15.59 16.63 -0.59
N SER A 158 -16.39 17.69 -0.46
CA SER A 158 -16.19 18.92 -1.25
C SER A 158 -14.83 19.59 -1.03
N SER A 159 -14.24 19.46 0.16
CA SER A 159 -12.89 19.95 0.42
C SER A 159 -11.82 19.01 -0.11
N VAL A 160 -12.12 17.71 -0.22
CA VAL A 160 -11.23 16.72 -0.79
C VAL A 160 -11.17 16.86 -2.31
N TYR A 161 -12.31 16.89 -3.01
CA TYR A 161 -12.37 17.14 -4.45
C TYR A 161 -11.63 18.43 -4.83
N LYS A 162 -11.94 19.54 -4.13
CA LYS A 162 -11.27 20.82 -4.37
C LYS A 162 -9.75 20.76 -4.15
N ALA A 163 -9.28 19.93 -3.22
CA ALA A 163 -7.85 19.79 -2.97
C ALA A 163 -7.14 19.13 -4.16
N PHE A 164 -7.66 17.99 -4.61
CA PHE A 164 -7.07 17.22 -5.71
C PHE A 164 -7.21 17.92 -7.06
N GLU A 165 -8.29 18.66 -7.28
CA GLU A 165 -8.42 19.55 -8.44
C GLU A 165 -7.31 20.62 -8.45
N GLN A 166 -6.99 21.20 -7.28
CA GLN A 166 -6.00 22.28 -7.17
C GLN A 166 -4.55 21.79 -7.19
N ASP A 167 -4.28 20.68 -6.50
CA ASP A 167 -2.92 20.19 -6.26
C ASP A 167 -2.44 19.27 -7.41
N ASP A 168 -3.34 18.48 -8.02
CA ASP A 168 -3.00 17.43 -8.98
C ASP A 168 -3.76 17.53 -10.31
N ASN A 169 -4.65 18.52 -10.46
CA ASN A 169 -5.49 18.70 -11.65
C ASN A 169 -6.35 17.46 -11.97
N TRP A 170 -6.75 16.72 -10.93
CA TRP A 170 -7.69 15.60 -11.03
C TRP A 170 -9.11 16.13 -11.16
N ASP A 171 -9.88 15.53 -12.07
CA ASP A 171 -11.31 15.79 -12.11
C ASP A 171 -12.06 15.00 -11.01
N GLU A 172 -13.36 15.25 -10.88
CA GLU A 172 -14.18 14.55 -9.88
C GLU A 172 -14.21 13.03 -10.10
N GLU A 173 -14.12 12.57 -11.36
CA GLU A 173 -14.14 11.15 -11.66
C GLU A 173 -12.84 10.47 -11.22
N ASP A 174 -11.68 11.12 -11.43
CA ASP A 174 -10.39 10.67 -10.94
C ASP A 174 -10.37 10.57 -9.42
N VAL A 175 -10.83 11.61 -8.71
CA VAL A 175 -10.89 11.60 -7.24
C VAL A 175 -11.83 10.51 -6.74
N TYR A 176 -13.00 10.37 -7.35
CA TYR A 176 -13.95 9.34 -6.95
C TYR A 176 -13.36 7.94 -7.15
N ASN A 177 -12.82 7.64 -8.33
CA ASN A 177 -12.29 6.32 -8.66
C ASN A 177 -11.08 5.92 -7.81
N ASN A 178 -10.23 6.89 -7.43
CA ASN A 178 -9.01 6.61 -6.68
C ASN A 178 -9.16 6.70 -5.16
N LEU A 179 -10.16 7.42 -4.63
CA LEU A 179 -10.29 7.67 -3.19
C LEU A 179 -11.60 7.16 -2.58
N PHE A 180 -12.73 7.34 -3.26
CA PHE A 180 -14.06 7.07 -2.68
C PHE A 180 -14.69 5.77 -3.17
N LYS A 181 -14.31 5.30 -4.35
CA LYS A 181 -14.82 4.06 -4.93
C LYS A 181 -14.35 2.89 -4.09
N LEU A 182 -15.30 2.16 -3.52
CA LEU A 182 -15.00 0.95 -2.76
C LEU A 182 -14.73 -0.22 -3.73
N PRO A 183 -13.76 -1.11 -3.41
CA PRO A 183 -13.63 -2.38 -4.09
C PRO A 183 -14.95 -3.16 -4.06
N THR A 184 -15.38 -3.70 -5.21
CA THR A 184 -16.56 -4.56 -5.32
C THR A 184 -16.18 -5.85 -6.04
N GLY A 185 -16.78 -6.96 -5.63
CA GLY A 185 -16.53 -8.27 -6.26
C GLY A 185 -16.76 -9.43 -5.30
N ASN A 186 -16.93 -10.62 -5.88
CA ASN A 186 -17.10 -11.87 -5.11
C ASN A 186 -15.77 -12.42 -4.60
N ASP A 187 -14.65 -11.97 -5.17
CA ASP A 187 -13.30 -12.48 -4.87
C ASP A 187 -12.57 -11.62 -3.83
N LEU A 188 -13.28 -10.74 -3.11
CA LEU A 188 -12.71 -9.92 -2.06
C LEU A 188 -12.61 -10.70 -0.74
N LEU A 189 -11.37 -10.82 -0.24
CA LEU A 189 -11.13 -11.17 1.15
C LEU A 189 -11.19 -9.88 1.96
N ILE A 190 -12.31 -9.70 2.66
CA ILE A 190 -12.53 -8.54 3.53
C ILE A 190 -12.44 -8.99 4.97
N THR A 191 -11.74 -8.19 5.75
CA THR A 191 -11.70 -8.29 7.19
C THR A 191 -11.84 -6.87 7.74
N SER A 192 -12.52 -6.68 8.87
CA SER A 192 -12.80 -5.36 9.49
C SER A 192 -11.68 -4.34 9.52
N TYR A 193 -12.09 -3.12 9.22
CA TYR A 193 -11.30 -1.89 9.19
C TYR A 193 -10.25 -1.70 10.30
N ASP A 194 -9.00 -1.41 9.90
CA ASP A 194 -7.89 -1.05 10.79
C ASP A 194 -7.27 0.32 10.47
N ARG A 195 -7.61 1.34 11.27
CA ARG A 195 -6.99 2.69 11.20
C ARG A 195 -5.46 2.67 11.32
N ARG A 196 -4.86 1.61 11.85
CA ARG A 196 -3.41 1.46 12.02
C ARG A 196 -2.74 0.64 10.91
N SER A 197 -3.50 0.16 9.93
CA SER A 197 -2.96 -0.59 8.80
C SER A 197 -1.90 0.22 8.07
N ILE A 198 -0.82 -0.44 7.63
CA ILE A 198 0.14 0.16 6.70
C ILE A 198 -0.55 0.56 5.39
N MET A 199 -1.62 -0.14 4.99
CA MET A 199 -2.41 0.11 3.77
C MET A 199 -3.39 1.28 3.93
N HIS A 200 -3.42 1.94 5.10
CA HIS A 200 -4.26 3.11 5.30
C HIS A 200 -3.54 4.38 4.84
N TYR A 201 -4.18 5.17 3.98
CA TYR A 201 -3.64 6.49 3.64
C TYR A 201 -3.65 7.41 4.85
N PRO A 202 -2.59 8.21 5.08
CA PRO A 202 -2.67 9.30 6.05
C PRO A 202 -3.81 10.24 5.64
N ILE A 203 -4.71 10.57 6.57
CA ILE A 203 -5.82 11.50 6.33
C ILE A 203 -5.64 12.70 7.24
N HIS A 204 -5.42 13.88 6.68
CA HIS A 204 -5.34 15.08 7.51
C HIS A 204 -6.72 15.46 8.09
N PRO A 205 -6.78 15.96 9.34
CA PRO A 205 -8.02 16.44 9.95
C PRO A 205 -8.87 17.38 9.10
N SER A 206 -8.27 18.22 8.24
CA SER A 206 -9.04 19.12 7.36
C SER A 206 -9.86 18.40 6.29
N ALA A 207 -9.52 17.15 5.96
CA ALA A 207 -10.27 16.31 5.01
C ALA A 207 -11.54 15.72 5.63
N THR A 208 -11.75 15.89 6.95
CA THR A 208 -12.84 15.30 7.70
C THR A 208 -13.74 16.35 8.34
N LYS A 209 -15.05 16.07 8.45
CA LYS A 209 -16.04 16.97 9.05
C LYS A 209 -15.86 17.10 10.56
N ASP A 210 -15.37 16.04 11.21
CA ASP A 210 -15.17 15.94 12.66
C ASP A 210 -13.73 16.22 13.11
N ARG A 211 -12.83 16.59 12.18
CA ARG A 211 -11.41 16.86 12.43
C ARG A 211 -10.64 15.65 12.98
N ARG A 212 -11.12 14.43 12.75
CA ARG A 212 -10.44 13.18 13.14
C ARG A 212 -9.68 12.58 11.96
N GLY A 213 -8.41 12.97 11.82
CA GLY A 213 -7.50 12.39 10.83
C GLY A 213 -7.00 10.99 11.16
N VAL A 214 -6.25 10.41 10.22
CA VAL A 214 -5.48 9.16 10.40
C VAL A 214 -4.00 9.49 10.19
N PRO A 215 -3.12 9.26 11.18
CA PRO A 215 -1.70 9.51 11.02
C PRO A 215 -1.08 8.51 10.04
N ALA A 216 0.14 8.79 9.58
CA ALA A 216 0.91 7.78 8.88
C ALA A 216 1.25 6.61 9.83
N ASN A 217 1.07 5.39 9.34
CA ASN A 217 1.46 4.16 10.04
C ASN A 217 2.80 3.70 9.49
N ASP A 218 3.75 3.35 10.36
CA ASP A 218 5.15 3.07 9.96
C ASP A 218 5.52 1.56 9.99
N SER A 219 4.57 0.70 10.33
CA SER A 219 4.80 -0.73 10.59
C SER A 219 3.55 -1.55 10.27
N LEU A 220 3.71 -2.85 10.02
CA LEU A 220 2.57 -3.74 9.89
C LEU A 220 1.75 -3.80 11.19
N SER A 221 0.48 -3.45 11.08
CA SER A 221 -0.51 -3.68 12.12
C SER A 221 -0.78 -5.17 12.30
N GLU A 222 -1.47 -5.55 13.38
CA GLU A 222 -1.95 -6.93 13.50
C GLU A 222 -2.98 -7.27 12.42
N GLY A 223 -3.70 -6.28 11.88
CA GLY A 223 -4.65 -6.49 10.78
C GLY A 223 -3.98 -6.83 9.47
N ASP A 224 -2.90 -6.12 9.14
CA ASP A 224 -2.07 -6.40 7.97
C ASP A 224 -1.54 -7.84 8.00
N LYS A 225 -1.01 -8.24 9.16
CA LYS A 225 -0.48 -9.58 9.39
C LYS A 225 -1.57 -10.65 9.34
N GLU A 226 -2.77 -10.35 9.83
CA GLU A 226 -3.89 -11.29 9.80
C GLU A 226 -4.39 -11.52 8.38
N ILE A 227 -4.67 -10.45 7.63
CA ILE A 227 -5.21 -10.59 6.26
C ILE A 227 -4.19 -11.23 5.33
N ILE A 228 -2.91 -10.83 5.40
CA ILE A 228 -1.91 -11.37 4.49
C ILE A 228 -1.65 -12.86 4.75
N ARG A 229 -1.70 -13.29 6.02
CA ARG A 229 -1.62 -14.72 6.37
C ARG A 229 -2.82 -15.48 5.83
N LYS A 230 -4.03 -14.94 5.92
CA LYS A 230 -5.24 -15.58 5.35
C LYS A 230 -5.13 -15.69 3.84
N LEU A 231 -4.70 -14.62 3.18
CA LEU A 231 -4.50 -14.57 1.75
C LEU A 231 -3.48 -15.63 1.31
N TYR A 232 -2.35 -15.74 1.99
CA TYR A 232 -1.25 -16.66 1.66
C TYR A 232 -1.14 -17.88 2.57
N THR A 233 -2.26 -18.36 3.11
CA THR A 233 -2.29 -19.67 3.76
C THR A 233 -2.10 -20.74 2.67
N PRO A 234 -1.11 -21.65 2.80
CA PRO A 234 -0.90 -22.70 1.83
C PRO A 234 -2.19 -23.51 1.67
N LYS A 235 -2.66 -23.66 0.44
CA LYS A 235 -3.79 -24.55 0.19
C LYS A 235 -3.28 -25.97 0.45
N ARG A 236 -3.72 -26.59 1.55
CA ARG A 236 -3.48 -28.02 1.76
C ARG A 236 -4.06 -28.73 0.54
N PHE A 237 -3.21 -29.39 -0.24
CA PHE A 237 -3.68 -30.35 -1.25
C PHE A 237 -4.50 -31.39 -0.49
N GLY A 238 -5.82 -31.32 -0.64
CA GLY A 238 -6.68 -32.45 -0.32
C GLY A 238 -6.27 -33.58 -1.26
N GLY A 239 -5.83 -34.69 -0.66
CA GLY A 239 -5.57 -35.93 -1.39
C GLY A 239 -6.84 -36.58 -1.91
#